data_AF-A0A9W3ARE0-F1
#
_entry.id   AF-A0A9W3ARE0-F1
#
_cell.length_a   1.000
_cell.length_b   1.000
_cell.length_c   1.000
_cell.angle_alpha   90.00
_cell.angle_beta   90.00
_cell.angle_gamma   90.00
#
_symmetry.space_group_name_H-M   'P 1'
#
loop_
_entity.id
_entity.type
_entity.pdbx_description
1 polymer ?
#
loop_
_entity_poly.entity_id
_entity_poly.type
_entity_poly.pdbx_seq_one_letter_code
_entity_poly.pdbx_strand_id
1 'polypeptide(L)'
;MFLLLCLATLVTVGLTHPSYQNAIPNGHHTHNPCGGQVWHGVGHLLAAGSGPLNPFGEDFAAAGHTWTAALCHLDSDRDGRSNGAELGDPQCTWTPAHHGHMPASTGHPGICEPIGSTACAWQNFVC
;
A
#
# COMPACT_ATOMS: atom_id res chain seq x y z
N MET A 1 7.73 37.06 -38.80
CA MET A 1 7.64 36.91 -37.33
C MET A 1 7.02 35.54 -37.07
N PHE A 2 7.86 34.50 -36.94
CA PHE A 2 7.39 33.14 -36.60
C PHE A 2 7.86 32.84 -35.17
N LEU A 3 6.93 32.88 -34.24
CA LEU A 3 7.14 32.54 -32.83
C LEU A 3 7.14 31.02 -32.72
N LEU A 4 8.32 30.39 -32.59
CA LEU A 4 8.42 28.98 -32.21
C LEU A 4 8.01 28.83 -30.74
N LEU A 5 6.86 28.22 -30.51
CA LEU A 5 6.44 27.72 -29.19
C LEU A 5 7.16 26.38 -28.94
N CYS A 6 8.27 26.42 -28.20
CA CYS A 6 8.88 25.21 -27.63
C CYS A 6 7.96 24.67 -26.52
N LEU A 7 7.24 23.60 -26.82
CA LEU A 7 6.47 22.84 -25.84
C LEU A 7 7.46 22.01 -24.99
N ALA A 8 7.83 22.50 -23.81
CA ALA A 8 8.63 21.73 -22.86
C ALA A 8 7.74 20.65 -22.23
N THR A 9 7.89 19.40 -22.68
CA THR A 9 7.25 18.25 -22.03
C THR A 9 7.95 18.00 -20.70
N LEU A 10 7.23 18.23 -19.60
CA LEU A 10 7.69 17.90 -18.26
C LEU A 10 7.68 16.37 -18.13
N VAL A 11 8.83 15.74 -18.38
CA VAL A 11 9.01 14.31 -18.11
C VAL A 11 9.10 14.14 -16.61
N THR A 12 7.99 13.77 -15.97
CA THR A 12 8.00 13.35 -14.57
C THR A 12 8.75 12.03 -14.47
N VAL A 13 10.00 12.09 -14.00
CA VAL A 13 10.75 10.88 -13.67
C VAL A 13 10.13 10.30 -12.40
N GLY A 14 9.30 9.26 -12.55
CA GLY A 14 8.78 8.51 -11.42
C GLY A 14 9.92 7.72 -10.78
N LEU A 15 10.34 8.10 -9.58
CA LEU A 15 11.24 7.29 -8.78
C LEU A 15 10.47 6.02 -8.39
N THR A 16 10.98 4.86 -8.79
CA THR A 16 10.46 3.59 -8.26
C THR A 16 11.02 3.39 -6.86
N HIS A 17 10.17 2.97 -5.93
CA HIS A 17 10.57 2.78 -4.53
C HIS A 17 10.37 1.33 -4.06
N PRO A 18 10.96 0.33 -4.75
CA PRO A 18 10.84 -1.07 -4.33
C PRO A 18 11.40 -1.32 -2.92
N SER A 19 12.29 -0.45 -2.44
CA SER A 19 12.82 -0.49 -1.08
C SER A 19 11.77 -0.31 0.01
N TYR A 20 10.60 0.29 -0.27
CA TYR A 20 9.54 0.46 0.74
C TYR A 20 8.89 -0.87 1.15
N GLN A 21 9.02 -1.92 0.35
CA GLN A 21 8.61 -3.28 0.77
C GLN A 21 9.43 -3.78 1.98
N ASN A 22 10.65 -3.24 2.19
CA ASN A 22 11.47 -3.53 3.37
C ASN A 22 11.11 -2.67 4.59
N ALA A 23 10.24 -1.67 4.43
CA ALA A 23 9.89 -0.71 5.45
C ALA A 23 8.59 -1.05 6.19
N ILE A 24 7.94 -2.17 5.84
CA ILE A 24 6.66 -2.64 6.39
C ILE A 24 6.71 -4.16 6.63
N PRO A 25 5.92 -4.70 7.58
CA PRO A 25 5.81 -6.15 7.78
C PRO A 25 5.23 -6.82 6.53
N ASN A 26 5.78 -7.99 6.18
CA ASN A 26 5.38 -8.79 5.02
C ASN A 26 5.30 -8.04 3.67
N GLY A 27 5.99 -6.91 3.49
CA GLY A 27 5.84 -6.09 2.27
C GLY A 27 6.18 -6.80 0.95
N HIS A 28 6.96 -7.89 0.98
CA HIS A 28 7.25 -8.74 -0.18
C HIS A 28 6.27 -9.90 -0.38
N HIS A 29 5.40 -10.15 0.60
CA HIS A 29 4.50 -11.30 0.68
C HIS A 29 3.08 -10.88 1.11
N THR A 30 2.67 -9.66 0.74
CA THR A 30 1.35 -9.14 1.07
C THR A 30 0.25 -9.93 0.35
N HIS A 31 -0.84 -10.16 1.08
CA HIS A 31 -2.04 -10.81 0.57
C HIS A 31 -2.54 -10.13 -0.71
N ASN A 32 -2.98 -10.94 -1.68
CA ASN A 32 -3.62 -10.45 -2.89
C ASN A 32 -5.11 -10.78 -2.83
N PRO A 33 -5.99 -9.80 -2.59
CA PRO A 33 -7.42 -10.03 -2.46
C PRO A 33 -8.10 -10.38 -3.79
N CYS A 34 -7.43 -10.17 -4.92
CA CYS A 34 -7.84 -10.62 -6.25
C CYS A 34 -7.41 -12.05 -6.58
N GLY A 35 -6.69 -12.71 -5.67
CA GLY A 35 -6.05 -14.00 -5.91
C GLY A 35 -4.82 -13.91 -6.81
N GLY A 36 -4.13 -15.04 -7.00
CA GLY A 36 -2.92 -15.12 -7.81
C GLY A 36 -1.62 -14.91 -7.03
N GLN A 37 -0.65 -14.20 -7.63
CA GLN A 37 0.64 -13.92 -7.01
C GLN A 37 0.53 -12.84 -5.91
N VAL A 38 1.56 -12.73 -5.08
CA VAL A 38 1.64 -11.72 -4.00
C VAL A 38 1.51 -10.28 -4.52
N TRP A 39 1.01 -9.39 -3.68
CA TRP A 39 0.81 -7.98 -4.03
C TRP A 39 2.08 -7.16 -3.72
N HIS A 40 2.97 -7.01 -4.70
CA HIS A 40 4.24 -6.28 -4.51
C HIS A 40 4.04 -4.77 -4.28
N GLY A 41 2.99 -4.20 -4.88
CA GLY A 41 2.64 -2.79 -4.81
C GLY A 41 1.77 -2.40 -3.64
N VAL A 42 2.17 -2.71 -2.40
CA VAL A 42 1.30 -2.59 -1.20
C VAL A 42 0.66 -1.21 -1.04
N GLY A 43 1.38 -0.13 -1.39
CA GLY A 43 0.86 1.25 -1.33
C GLY A 43 0.10 1.72 -2.58
N HIS A 44 -0.13 0.85 -3.56
CA HIS A 44 -0.74 1.18 -4.85
C HIS A 44 -2.00 0.34 -5.11
N LEU A 45 -2.91 0.89 -5.93
CA LEU A 45 -4.09 0.15 -6.40
C LEU A 45 -3.74 -0.95 -7.42
N LEU A 46 -2.55 -0.91 -8.02
CA LEU A 46 -2.07 -1.97 -8.91
C LEU A 46 -1.03 -2.84 -8.19
N ALA A 47 -1.22 -4.16 -8.23
CA ALA A 47 -0.34 -5.14 -7.60
C ALA A 47 1.13 -5.04 -8.03
N ALA A 48 1.40 -4.50 -9.23
CA ALA A 48 2.74 -4.29 -9.75
C ALA A 48 3.51 -3.13 -9.06
N GLY A 49 2.86 -2.30 -8.23
CA GLY A 49 3.49 -1.15 -7.57
C GLY A 49 3.60 0.07 -8.47
N SER A 50 2.58 0.33 -9.28
CA SER A 50 2.47 1.50 -10.15
C SER A 50 1.07 2.09 -10.11
N GLY A 51 0.89 3.26 -10.72
CA GLY A 51 -0.40 3.94 -10.74
C GLY A 51 -0.72 4.67 -9.44
N PRO A 52 -2.00 5.02 -9.21
CA PRO A 52 -2.43 5.76 -8.03
C PRO A 52 -2.08 5.04 -6.72
N LEU A 53 -1.80 5.82 -5.69
CA LEU A 53 -1.73 5.30 -4.34
C LEU A 53 -3.11 4.77 -3.92
N ASN A 54 -3.08 3.77 -3.05
CA ASN A 54 -4.25 3.38 -2.29
C ASN A 54 -4.25 4.10 -0.92
N PRO A 55 -5.32 4.00 -0.11
CA PRO A 55 -5.38 4.68 1.19
C PRO A 55 -4.18 4.40 2.10
N PHE A 56 -3.73 3.14 2.16
CA PHE A 56 -2.52 2.78 2.91
C PHE A 56 -1.27 3.51 2.39
N GLY A 57 -1.10 3.60 1.07
CA GLY A 57 0.01 4.33 0.45
C GLY A 57 -0.01 5.81 0.79
N GLU A 58 -1.19 6.44 0.84
CA GLU A 58 -1.35 7.83 1.28
C GLU A 58 -0.99 8.01 2.75
N ASP A 59 -1.47 7.13 3.63
CA ASP A 59 -1.17 7.16 5.06
C ASP A 59 0.31 6.85 5.35
N PHE A 60 0.92 5.92 4.60
CA PHE A 60 2.34 5.61 4.69
C PHE A 60 3.19 6.81 4.24
N ALA A 61 2.79 7.50 3.16
CA ALA A 61 3.45 8.74 2.74
C ALA A 61 3.30 9.85 3.79
N ALA A 62 2.11 10.00 4.39
CA ALA A 62 1.85 10.95 5.47
C ALA A 62 2.67 10.63 6.74
N ALA A 63 2.92 9.35 7.00
CA ALA A 63 3.81 8.87 8.06
C ALA A 63 5.32 9.01 7.71
N GLY A 64 5.66 9.69 6.61
CA GLY A 64 7.05 9.87 6.18
C GLY A 64 7.70 8.56 5.70
N HIS A 65 6.91 7.67 5.12
CA HIS A 65 7.33 6.35 4.62
C HIS A 65 7.97 5.49 5.72
N THR A 66 7.40 5.55 6.93
CA THR A 66 7.86 4.80 8.10
C THR A 66 6.73 3.98 8.70
N TRP A 67 6.98 2.71 9.02
CA TRP A 67 6.07 1.89 9.83
C TRP A 67 6.04 2.39 11.27
N THR A 68 5.12 3.30 11.56
CA THR A 68 4.90 3.83 12.89
C THR A 68 3.80 3.03 13.61
N ALA A 69 3.77 3.08 14.94
CA ALA A 69 2.68 2.49 15.72
C ALA A 69 1.32 3.08 15.32
N ALA A 70 1.27 4.38 15.00
CA ALA A 70 0.06 5.05 14.53
C ALA A 70 -0.42 4.46 13.20
N LEU A 71 0.48 4.29 12.21
CA LEU A 71 0.14 3.66 10.94
C LEU A 71 -0.28 2.21 11.12
N CYS A 72 0.40 1.45 11.98
CA CYS A 72 0.08 0.05 12.24
C CYS A 72 -1.34 -0.15 12.83
N HIS A 73 -1.76 0.75 13.72
CA HIS A 73 -3.10 0.71 14.33
C HIS A 73 -4.19 1.35 13.46
N LEU A 74 -3.83 2.03 12.38
CA LEU A 74 -4.80 2.63 11.47
C LEU A 74 -5.48 1.54 10.63
N ASP A 75 -6.76 1.75 10.35
CA ASP A 75 -7.57 1.02 9.37
C ASP A 75 -7.68 1.91 8.14
N SER A 76 -6.69 1.81 7.25
CA SER A 76 -6.51 2.76 6.15
C SER A 76 -7.60 2.59 5.08
N ASP A 77 -8.03 1.37 4.82
CA ASP A 77 -9.04 0.99 3.83
C ASP A 77 -10.41 0.64 4.43
N ARG A 78 -10.63 0.97 5.70
CA ARG A 78 -11.94 1.04 6.37
C ARG A 78 -12.74 -0.25 6.27
N ASP A 79 -12.04 -1.38 6.24
CA ASP A 79 -12.64 -2.71 6.16
C ASP A 79 -12.89 -3.31 7.57
N GLY A 80 -12.48 -2.59 8.62
CA GLY A 80 -12.62 -2.95 10.02
C GLY A 80 -11.38 -3.64 10.60
N ARG A 81 -10.28 -3.73 9.84
CA ARG A 81 -9.01 -4.32 10.27
C ARG A 81 -7.93 -3.25 10.28
N SER A 82 -6.98 -3.37 11.21
CA SER A 82 -5.84 -2.46 11.20
C SER A 82 -4.78 -2.95 10.22
N ASN A 83 -4.01 -2.03 9.66
CA ASN A 83 -2.90 -2.30 8.77
C ASN A 83 -1.96 -3.38 9.34
N GLY A 84 -1.66 -3.30 10.65
CA GLY A 84 -0.88 -4.30 11.37
C GLY A 84 -1.54 -5.67 11.39
N ALA A 85 -2.83 -5.78 11.68
CA ALA A 85 -3.53 -7.06 11.70
C ALA A 85 -3.50 -7.75 10.32
N GLU A 86 -3.59 -6.98 9.24
CA GLU A 86 -3.59 -7.49 7.87
C GLU A 86 -2.20 -7.85 7.35
N LEU A 87 -1.20 -7.02 7.65
CA LEU A 87 0.21 -7.27 7.29
C LEU A 87 0.92 -8.22 8.26
N GLY A 88 0.23 -8.76 9.27
CA GLY A 88 0.78 -9.77 10.18
C GLY A 88 1.55 -9.22 11.39
N ASP A 89 1.42 -7.93 11.71
CA ASP A 89 1.88 -7.26 12.93
C ASP A 89 0.72 -6.76 13.84
N PRO A 90 -0.19 -7.62 14.31
CA PRO A 90 -1.36 -7.19 15.08
C PRO A 90 -1.04 -6.54 16.44
N GLN A 91 0.18 -6.73 16.95
CA GLN A 91 0.65 -6.08 18.18
C GLN A 91 1.48 -4.81 17.94
N CYS A 92 1.70 -4.41 16.69
CA CYS A 92 2.48 -3.23 16.32
C CYS A 92 3.89 -3.21 16.92
N THR A 93 4.56 -4.36 16.85
CA THR A 93 5.90 -4.59 17.40
C THR A 93 6.98 -4.73 16.34
N TRP A 94 6.59 -4.89 15.07
CA TRP A 94 7.54 -5.03 13.98
C TRP A 94 8.37 -3.76 13.82
N THR A 95 9.67 -3.96 13.61
CA THR A 95 10.57 -2.90 13.17
C THR A 95 11.55 -3.46 12.15
N PRO A 96 12.19 -2.63 11.32
CA PRO A 96 13.24 -3.11 10.41
C PRO A 96 14.40 -3.82 11.12
N ALA A 97 14.67 -3.50 12.40
CA ALA A 97 15.68 -4.18 13.21
C ALA A 97 15.17 -5.48 13.87
N HIS A 98 13.86 -5.57 14.10
CA HIS A 98 13.18 -6.71 14.72
C HIS A 98 12.11 -7.28 13.77
N HIS A 99 12.53 -7.70 12.58
CA HIS A 99 11.68 -8.25 11.53
C HIS A 99 11.62 -9.77 11.57
N GLY A 100 11.49 -10.36 12.76
CA GLY A 100 11.40 -11.82 12.93
C GLY A 100 10.28 -12.44 12.08
N HIS A 101 10.10 -13.76 12.17
CA HIS A 101 9.01 -14.42 11.44
C HIS A 101 7.66 -13.87 11.90
N MET A 102 7.09 -12.96 11.11
CA MET A 102 5.74 -12.45 11.33
C MET A 102 4.75 -13.51 10.87
N PRO A 103 3.57 -13.60 11.50
CA PRO A 103 2.40 -14.24 10.90
C PRO A 103 2.25 -13.82 9.43
N ALA A 104 1.75 -14.72 8.58
CA ALA A 104 1.49 -14.38 7.18
C ALA A 104 0.50 -13.22 7.08
N SER A 105 0.65 -12.39 6.05
CA SER A 105 -0.36 -11.39 5.71
C SER A 105 -1.69 -12.10 5.39
N THR A 106 -2.78 -11.57 5.93
CA THR A 106 -4.13 -12.15 5.85
C THR A 106 -5.16 -11.19 5.25
N GLY A 107 -4.71 -10.01 4.81
CA GLY A 107 -5.52 -8.98 4.17
C GLY A 107 -4.61 -7.95 3.52
N HIS A 108 -5.18 -7.02 2.77
CA HIS A 108 -4.45 -5.98 2.09
C HIS A 108 -4.79 -4.59 2.66
N PRO A 109 -3.84 -3.87 3.31
CA PRO A 109 -4.11 -2.69 4.15
C PRO A 109 -4.67 -1.46 3.41
N GLY A 110 -4.64 -1.50 2.07
CA GLY A 110 -5.12 -0.45 1.19
C GLY A 110 -6.25 -0.87 0.26
N ILE A 111 -6.83 -2.07 0.38
CA ILE A 111 -7.86 -2.57 -0.53
C ILE A 111 -8.99 -3.15 0.30
N CYS A 112 -10.10 -2.42 0.41
CA CYS A 112 -11.18 -2.77 1.30
C CYS A 112 -11.76 -4.15 0.95
N GLU A 113 -11.77 -5.05 1.93
CA GLU A 113 -12.26 -6.42 1.81
C GLU A 113 -13.58 -6.66 2.58
N PRO A 114 -14.48 -7.53 2.11
CA PRO A 114 -14.45 -8.21 0.82
C PRO A 114 -14.72 -7.24 -0.34
N ILE A 115 -13.95 -7.38 -1.42
CA ILE A 115 -14.10 -6.60 -2.65
C ILE A 115 -15.53 -6.75 -3.19
N GLY A 116 -16.14 -5.63 -3.57
CA GLY A 116 -17.51 -5.59 -4.11
C GLY A 116 -18.62 -5.67 -3.06
N SER A 117 -18.28 -5.74 -1.77
CA SER A 117 -19.27 -5.63 -0.69
C SER A 117 -19.85 -4.21 -0.59
N THR A 118 -21.04 -4.07 -0.01
CA THR A 118 -21.65 -2.75 0.26
C THR A 118 -20.77 -1.87 1.15
N ALA A 119 -20.05 -2.48 2.10
CA ALA A 119 -19.13 -1.77 2.99
C ALA A 119 -17.94 -1.18 2.21
N CYS A 120 -17.49 -1.84 1.14
CA CYS A 120 -16.34 -1.42 0.32
C CYS A 120 -16.72 -0.67 -0.96
N ALA A 121 -18.00 -0.38 -1.19
CA ALA A 121 -18.48 0.29 -2.39
C ALA A 121 -17.86 1.70 -2.60
N TRP A 122 -17.43 2.35 -1.52
CA TRP A 122 -16.81 3.67 -1.56
C TRP A 122 -15.45 3.69 -2.27
N GLN A 123 -14.70 2.58 -2.24
CA GLN A 123 -13.40 2.50 -2.87
C GLN A 123 -13.53 2.30 -4.39
N ASN A 124 -14.66 1.76 -4.84
CA ASN A 124 -14.93 1.40 -6.24
C ASN A 124 -13.78 0.60 -6.87
N PHE A 125 -13.12 -0.23 -6.05
CA PHE A 125 -12.03 -1.09 -6.48
C PHE A 125 -12.58 -2.38 -7.08
N VAL A 126 -11.95 -2.84 -8.16
CA VAL A 126 -12.23 -4.12 -8.81
C VAL A 126 -10.92 -4.79 -9.17
N CYS A 127 -10.94 -6.11 -9.08
CA CYS A 127 -10.02 -6.98 -9.80
C CYS A 127 -10.42 -7.00 -11.29
#